data_AF-A0A3A5KXI9-F1
#
_entry.id   AF-A0A3A5KXI9-F1
#
_cell.length_a   1.000
_cell.length_b   1.000
_cell.length_c   1.000
_cell.angle_alpha   90.00
_cell.angle_beta   90.00
_cell.angle_gamma   90.00
#
_symmetry.space_group_name_H-M   'P 1'
#
loop_
_entity.id
_entity.type
_entity.pdbx_description
1 polymer ?
#
loop_
_entity_poly.entity_id
_entity_poly.type
_entity_poly.pdbx_seq_one_letter_code
_entity_poly.pdbx_strand_id
1 'polypeptide(L)' 'MADLERPERLQIMLTAEELAALENWRFEKRMPSRSAAVRELLRRGLDADGFLMAAQGSKSQDFGILPDSVVTDGPAD' A
#
# COMPACT_ATOMS: atom_id res chain seq x y z
N MET A 1 -18.49 26.23 -2.86
CA MET A 1 -17.98 25.39 -3.96
C MET A 1 -17.11 24.32 -3.31
N ALA A 2 -17.70 23.20 -2.92
CA ALA A 2 -16.91 22.03 -2.55
C ALA A 2 -16.82 21.23 -3.85
N ASP A 3 -15.67 21.31 -4.52
CA ASP A 3 -15.32 20.33 -5.52
C ASP A 3 -15.36 18.98 -4.80
N LEU A 4 -16.39 18.18 -5.04
CA LEU A 4 -16.42 16.81 -4.52
C LEU A 4 -15.29 16.10 -5.27
N GLU A 5 -14.10 16.13 -4.67
CA GLU A 5 -12.90 15.45 -5.16
C GLU A 5 -13.32 14.05 -5.56
N ARG A 6 -13.32 13.81 -6.88
CA ARG A 6 -13.78 12.52 -7.40
C ARG A 6 -12.80 11.48 -6.90
N PRO A 7 -13.26 10.45 -6.16
CA PRO A 7 -12.36 9.43 -5.67
C PRO A 7 -11.74 8.70 -6.86
N GLU A 8 -10.41 8.67 -6.92
CA GLU A 8 -9.67 7.91 -7.92
C GLU A 8 -9.65 6.42 -7.56
N ARG A 9 -9.72 5.55 -8.58
CA ARG A 9 -9.70 4.10 -8.40
C ARG A 9 -8.24 3.61 -8.39
N LEU A 10 -7.79 3.13 -7.24
CA LEU A 10 -6.50 2.45 -7.10
C LEU A 10 -6.68 0.94 -7.28
N GLN A 11 -5.91 0.33 -8.18
CA GLN A 11 -5.75 -1.12 -8.29
C GLN A 11 -4.44 -1.53 -7.62
N ILE A 12 -4.49 -2.52 -6.73
CA ILE A 12 -3.31 -3.09 -6.07
C ILE A 12 -3.38 -4.61 -6.13
N MET A 13 -2.22 -5.23 -6.29
CA MET A 13 -2.07 -6.68 -6.16
C MET A 13 -1.70 -7.00 -4.73
N LEU A 14 -2.42 -7.95 -4.12
CA LEU A 14 -2.16 -8.44 -2.78
C LEU A 14 -2.04 -9.96 -2.86
N THR A 15 -1.16 -10.51 -2.04
CA THR A 15 -1.12 -11.94 -1.76
C THR A 15 -2.40 -12.38 -1.04
N ALA A 16 -2.67 -13.68 -1.01
CA ALA A 16 -3.82 -14.22 -0.31
C ALA A 16 -3.77 -13.92 1.20
N GLU A 17 -2.58 -13.92 1.79
CA GLU A 17 -2.36 -13.62 3.21
C GLU A 17 -2.68 -12.15 3.53
N GLU A 18 -2.18 -11.22 2.73
CA GLU A 18 -2.44 -9.78 2.90
C GLU A 18 -3.92 -9.45 2.73
N LEU A 19 -4.59 -10.08 1.76
CA LEU A 19 -6.03 -9.91 1.56
C LEU A 19 -6.82 -10.44 2.76
N ALA A 20 -6.42 -11.58 3.34
CA ALA A 20 -7.05 -12.15 4.52
C ALA A 20 -6.84 -11.26 5.76
N ALA A 21 -5.62 -10.75 5.96
CA ALA A 21 -5.31 -9.81 7.04
C ALA A 21 -6.16 -8.53 6.93
N LEU A 22 -6.31 -7.97 5.72
CA LEU A 22 -7.16 -6.81 5.46
C LEU A 22 -8.63 -7.09 5.80
N GLU A 23 -9.16 -8.24 5.39
CA GLU A 23 -10.55 -8.62 5.71
C GLU A 23 -10.75 -8.81 7.21
N ASN A 24 -9.85 -9.52 7.90
CA ASN A 24 -9.93 -9.72 9.35
C ASN A 24 -9.96 -8.38 10.08
N TRP A 25 -9.03 -7.49 9.74
CA TRP A 25 -8.99 -6.16 10.35
C TRP A 25 -10.24 -5.32 10.04
N ARG A 26 -10.78 -5.43 8.81
CA ARG A 26 -12.06 -4.80 8.43
C ARG A 26 -13.19 -5.27 9.34
N PHE A 27 -13.29 -6.57 9.62
CA PHE A 27 -14.30 -7.12 10.52
C PHE A 27 -14.10 -6.68 11.98
N GLU A 28 -12.86 -6.74 12.49
CA GLU A 28 -12.52 -6.30 13.85
C GLU A 28 -12.88 -4.83 14.09
N LYS A 29 -12.60 -3.97 13.12
CA LYS A 29 -12.90 -2.53 13.17
C LYS A 29 -14.32 -2.19 12.70
N ARG A 30 -15.14 -3.20 12.37
CA ARG A 30 -16.54 -3.07 11.92
C ARG A 30 -16.70 -2.13 10.72
N MET A 31 -15.75 -2.20 9.80
CA MET A 31 -15.73 -1.32 8.65
C MET A 31 -16.68 -1.83 7.54
N PRO A 32 -17.44 -0.92 6.90
CA PRO A 32 -18.54 -1.29 6.01
C PRO A 32 -18.07 -1.81 4.65
N SER A 33 -16.83 -1.54 4.23
CA SER A 33 -16.30 -1.99 2.94
C SER A 33 -14.79 -2.15 2.97
N ARG A 34 -14.27 -2.93 2.01
CA ARG A 34 -12.82 -3.09 1.81
C ARG A 34 -12.14 -1.76 1.51
N SER A 35 -12.77 -0.90 0.69
CA SER A 35 -12.25 0.44 0.39
C SER A 35 -12.18 1.32 1.64
N ALA A 36 -13.12 1.19 2.58
CA ALA A 36 -13.03 1.89 3.86
C ALA A 36 -11.81 1.42 4.68
N ALA A 37 -11.55 0.11 4.71
CA ALA A 37 -10.36 -0.44 5.36
C ALA A 37 -9.06 0.04 4.72
N VAL A 38 -8.93 -0.04 3.40
CA VAL A 38 -7.73 0.43 2.70
C VAL A 38 -7.49 1.92 2.95
N ARG A 39 -8.53 2.76 2.90
CA ARG A 39 -8.40 4.20 3.21
C ARG A 39 -7.98 4.47 4.65
N GLU A 40 -8.48 3.69 5.60
CA GLU A 40 -8.14 3.85 7.00
C GLU A 40 -6.69 3.39 7.27
N LEU A 41 -6.21 2.33 6.61
CA LEU A 41 -4.80 1.94 6.65
C LEU A 41 -3.91 3.03 6.04
N LEU A 42 -4.29 3.59 4.89
CA LEU A 42 -3.57 4.70 4.26
C LEU A 42 -3.50 5.91 5.20
N ARG A 43 -4.62 6.31 5.79
CA ARG A 43 -4.67 7.43 6.76
C ARG A 43 -3.74 7.17 7.95
N ARG A 44 -3.82 5.99 8.55
CA ARG A 44 -2.95 5.60 9.68
C ARG A 44 -1.49 5.51 9.31
N GLY A 45 -1.17 5.06 8.09
CA GLY A 45 0.19 5.04 7.56
C GLY A 45 0.74 6.45 7.41
N LEU A 46 -0.07 7.38 6.88
CA LEU A 46 0.33 8.78 6.72
C LEU A 46 0.47 9.52 8.06
N ASP A 47 -0.37 9.22 9.04
CA ASP A 47 -0.33 9.80 10.38
C ASP A 47 0.72 9.15 11.31
N ALA A 48 1.25 7.98 10.94
CA ALA A 48 2.33 7.34 11.69
C ALA A 48 3.64 8.10 11.41
N ASP A 49 4.01 9.00 12.34
CA ASP A 49 5.28 9.73 12.38
C ASP A 49 6.45 8.80 12.02
N GLY A 50 6.93 8.88 10.77
CA GLY A 50 7.96 7.97 10.25
C GLY A 50 7.94 7.74 8.73
N PHE A 51 6.84 8.04 8.03
CA PHE A 51 6.89 8.06 6.57
C PHE A 51 7.63 9.31 6.10
N LEU A 52 8.86 9.10 5.62
CA LEU A 52 9.61 10.07 4.84
C LEU A 52 8.67 10.59 3.75
N MET A 53 8.17 11.82 3.90
CA MET A 53 7.54 12.53 2.81
C MET A 53 8.58 12.59 1.70
N ALA A 54 8.42 11.70 0.71
CA ALA A 54 9.28 11.64 -0.44
C ALA A 54 9.25 13.03 -1.08
N ALA A 55 10.39 13.74 -1.09
CA ALA A 55 10.47 15.04 -1.74
C ALA A 55 9.98 14.88 -3.20
N GLN A 56 9.21 15.86 -3.69
CA GLN A 56 8.69 15.85 -5.07
C GLN A 56 9.79 15.43 -6.06
N GLY A 57 9.58 14.32 -6.78
CA GLY A 57 10.56 13.75 -7.71
C GLY A 57 11.20 12.43 -7.26
N SER A 58 10.88 11.94 -6.06
CA SER A 58 11.35 10.63 -5.60
C SER A 58 10.67 9.49 -6.36
N LYS A 59 11.44 8.54 -6.87
CA LYS A 59 10.89 7.44 -7.68
C LYS A 59 10.32 6.36 -6.77
N SER A 60 9.17 5.79 -7.13
CA SER A 60 8.49 4.75 -6.33
C SER A 60 9.32 3.49 -6.07
N GLN A 61 10.36 3.25 -6.89
CA GLN A 61 11.35 2.18 -6.74
C GLN A 61 12.24 2.33 -5.49
N ASP A 62 12.38 3.54 -4.94
CA ASP A 62 13.23 3.79 -3.75
C ASP A 62 12.54 3.40 -2.43
N PHE A 63 11.25 3.01 -2.49
CA PHE A 63 10.44 2.60 -1.33
C PHE A 63 10.16 1.09 -1.28
N GLY A 64 10.89 0.29 -2.06
CA GLY A 64 10.72 -1.16 -2.11
C GLY A 64 11.00 -1.83 -0.76
N ILE A 65 9.97 -2.47 -0.19
CA ILE A 65 10.05 -3.28 1.05
C ILE A 65 10.47 -4.73 0.78
N LEU A 66 10.66 -5.11 -0.49
CA LEU A 66 11.18 -6.42 -0.86
C LEU A 66 12.70 -6.31 -1.10
N PRO A 67 13.51 -7.21 -0.54
CA PRO A 67 14.91 -7.31 -0.92
C PRO A 67 14.96 -7.63 -2.42
N ASP A 68 15.73 -6.83 -3.16
CA ASP A 68 15.95 -7.02 -4.58
C ASP A 68 16.38 -8.47 -4.79
N SER A 69 15.56 -9.22 -5.51
CA SER A 69 15.88 -10.60 -5.85
C SER A 69 17.17 -10.51 -6.64
N VAL A 70 18.30 -10.86 -6.01
CA VAL A 70 19.57 -11.04 -6.69
C VAL A 70 19.27 -11.91 -7.90
N VAL A 71 19.30 -11.29 -9.08
CA VAL A 71 19.40 -12.01 -10.33
C VAL A 71 20.76 -12.66 -10.25
N THR A 72 20.79 -13.90 -9.78
CA THR A 72 21.95 -14.76 -9.94
C THR A 72 22.06 -15.01 -11.44
N ASP A 73 22.79 -14.15 -12.12
CA ASP A 73 23.38 -14.45 -13.40
C ASP A 73 24.31 -15.64 -13.16
N GLY A 74 23.79 -16.84 -13.40
CA GLY A 74 24.55 -18.07 -13.28
C GLY A 74 25.39 -18.23 -14.55
N PRO A 75 26.72 -18.35 -14.45
CA PRO A 75 27.54 -18.73 -15.59
C PRO A 75 27.54 -20.26 -15.71
N ALA A 76 27.43 -20.79 -16.93
CA ALA A 76 28.05 -22.06 -17.32
C ALA A 76 27.89 -22.29 -18.83
N ASP A 77 29.02 -22.16 -19.53
CA ASP A 77 29.54 -22.97 -20.65
C ASP A 77 28.54 -23.64 -21.62
#